data_AF-A0A2A2GTK7-F1
#
_entry.id   AF-A0A2A2GTK7-F1
#
_cell.length_a   1.000
_cell.length_b   1.000
_cell.length_c   1.000
_cell.angle_alpha   90.00
_cell.angle_beta   90.00
_cell.angle_gamma   90.00
#
_symmetry.space_group_name_H-M   'P 1'
#
loop_
_entity.id
_entity.type
_entity.pdbx_description
1 polymer ?
#
loop_
_entity_poly.entity_id
_entity_poly.type
_entity_poly.pdbx_seq_one_letter_code
_entity_poly.pdbx_strand_id
1 'polypeptide(L)'
;MKISTRSVTMKISYMSFGILPIGMILLLSGCFGPEPQPLPQYTPKALEAQGKGITIAKSTPYNCVILGEVEGKDNVGNTRGVTRELLREGALNDLKNEAGNVVTGGKRIMLSITKEQVTCVAKLQGETNARSVDCTDGAPHGTISAALQSHRIHAQVFECGNK
;
A
#
# COMPACT_ATOMS: atom_id res chain seq x y z
N MET A 1 56.65 7.63 87.74
CA MET A 1 55.50 7.92 88.63
C MET A 1 54.27 8.06 87.74
N LYS A 2 53.28 7.17 87.90
CA LYS A 2 51.98 7.22 87.20
C LYS A 2 51.19 8.44 87.67
N ILE A 3 50.41 9.06 86.78
CA ILE A 3 49.07 9.70 86.96
C ILE A 3 48.71 10.23 85.56
N SER A 4 47.81 9.58 84.80
CA SER A 4 46.35 9.87 84.72
C SER A 4 46.11 11.37 84.43
N THR A 5 45.34 11.81 83.43
CA THR A 5 43.90 11.54 83.28
C THR A 5 43.39 12.20 81.98
N ARG A 6 42.58 11.45 81.24
CA ARG A 6 41.47 11.77 80.31
C ARG A 6 41.48 13.02 79.40
N SER A 7 41.38 12.69 78.12
CA SER A 7 40.96 13.50 76.96
C SER A 7 39.45 13.73 76.94
N VAL A 8 39.01 14.95 76.58
CA VAL A 8 37.74 15.22 75.88
C VAL A 8 37.96 16.40 74.93
N THR A 9 37.68 16.20 73.65
CA THR A 9 37.70 17.22 72.59
C THR A 9 36.40 17.19 71.80
N MET A 10 36.07 18.34 71.20
CA MET A 10 35.14 18.55 70.08
C MET A 10 33.63 18.55 70.43
N LYS A 11 32.79 19.42 69.89
CA LYS A 11 32.75 19.94 68.51
C LYS A 11 32.20 21.37 68.42
N ILE A 12 32.79 22.16 67.53
CA ILE A 12 32.30 23.45 67.05
C ILE A 12 31.34 23.18 65.89
N SER A 13 30.12 23.70 65.99
CA SER A 13 29.10 23.68 64.93
C SER A 13 29.17 24.99 64.16
N TYR A 14 29.40 24.94 62.85
CA TYR A 14 29.43 26.13 61.97
C TYR A 14 28.13 26.23 61.16
N MET A 15 27.63 27.46 61.06
CA MET A 15 26.41 27.85 60.35
C MET A 15 26.76 28.56 59.03
N SER A 16 25.96 28.29 58.00
CA SER A 16 25.64 29.13 56.82
C SER A 16 26.63 29.19 55.64
N PHE A 17 26.18 28.75 54.45
CA PHE A 17 25.77 29.60 53.30
C PHE A 17 25.63 28.74 52.03
N GLY A 18 24.55 28.96 51.28
CA GLY A 18 24.07 28.05 50.23
C GLY A 18 24.81 28.11 48.89
N ILE A 19 24.75 27.00 48.17
CA ILE A 19 24.86 26.90 46.71
C ILE A 19 23.96 25.72 46.28
N LEU A 20 22.97 25.98 45.42
CA LEU A 20 22.12 24.97 44.79
C LEU A 20 22.98 24.07 43.87
N PRO A 21 22.93 22.72 44.00
CA PRO A 21 23.51 21.86 42.98
C PRO A 21 22.51 21.75 41.82
N ILE A 22 22.83 22.46 40.75
CA ILE A 22 22.19 22.34 39.44
C ILE A 22 22.50 20.95 38.89
N GLY A 23 21.43 20.15 38.75
CA GLY A 23 21.14 19.29 37.60
C GLY A 23 22.28 18.48 36.98
N MET A 24 22.32 17.19 37.30
CA MET A 24 22.68 16.18 36.30
C MET A 24 21.79 14.94 36.46
N ILE A 25 20.49 15.13 36.22
CA ILE A 25 19.62 14.01 35.85
C ILE A 25 19.88 13.80 34.35
N LEU A 26 20.68 12.79 34.03
CA LEU A 26 20.83 12.25 32.68
C LEU A 26 19.47 11.68 32.24
N LEU A 27 18.61 12.56 31.69
CA LEU A 27 17.44 12.19 30.92
C LEU A 27 17.92 11.56 29.60
N LEU A 28 18.27 10.28 29.65
CA LEU A 28 18.26 9.40 28.48
C LEU A 28 16.81 9.23 28.03
N SER A 29 16.23 10.31 27.52
CA SER A 29 15.03 10.31 26.69
C SER A 29 15.49 9.82 25.31
N GLY A 30 15.82 8.54 25.24
CA GLY A 30 15.87 7.83 23.96
C GLY A 30 14.55 8.11 23.27
N CYS A 31 14.62 8.71 22.09
CA CYS A 31 13.48 8.89 21.22
C CYS A 31 12.96 7.50 20.83
N PHE A 32 12.11 6.91 21.66
CA PHE A 32 11.15 5.90 21.25
C PHE A 32 10.12 6.62 20.37
N GLY A 33 10.56 7.06 19.19
CA GLY A 33 9.63 7.34 18.11
C GLY A 33 8.82 6.07 17.85
N PRO A 34 7.55 6.18 17.43
CA PRO A 34 6.76 5.01 17.08
C PRO A 34 7.57 4.15 16.10
N GLU A 35 7.76 2.89 16.45
CA GLU A 35 8.44 1.91 15.58
C GLU A 35 7.74 1.93 14.21
N PRO A 36 8.48 2.06 13.09
CA PRO A 36 7.88 2.10 11.77
C PRO A 36 7.07 0.83 11.56
N GLN A 37 5.74 0.94 11.56
CA GLN A 37 4.90 -0.22 11.32
C GLN A 37 5.15 -0.71 9.90
N PRO A 38 5.42 -2.01 9.70
CA PRO A 38 5.64 -2.54 8.38
C PRO A 38 4.37 -2.35 7.54
N LEU A 39 4.54 -1.90 6.30
CA LEU A 39 3.42 -1.73 5.37
C LEU A 39 2.61 -3.03 5.26
N PRO A 40 1.27 -2.96 5.18
CA PRO A 40 0.42 -4.14 5.01
C PRO A 40 0.78 -4.86 3.71
N GLN A 41 0.62 -6.19 3.72
CA GLN A 41 0.74 -6.99 2.50
C GLN A 41 -0.38 -6.61 1.53
N TYR A 42 -0.05 -6.53 0.24
CA TYR A 42 -1.06 -6.30 -0.78
C TYR A 42 -2.03 -7.47 -0.90
N THR A 43 -3.31 -7.14 -1.05
CA THR A 43 -4.39 -8.08 -1.33
C THR A 43 -5.16 -7.55 -2.54
N PRO A 44 -5.38 -8.35 -3.59
CA PRO A 44 -6.22 -7.96 -4.72
C PRO A 44 -7.62 -7.54 -4.28
N LYS A 45 -8.25 -6.62 -5.02
CA LYS A 45 -9.69 -6.32 -4.84
C LYS A 45 -10.54 -7.60 -4.84
N ALA A 46 -11.51 -7.65 -3.93
CA ALA A 46 -12.39 -8.80 -3.77
C ALA A 46 -13.39 -8.93 -4.92
N LEU A 47 -13.69 -10.17 -5.32
CA LEU A 47 -14.77 -10.48 -6.25
C LEU A 47 -16.12 -10.50 -5.51
N GLU A 48 -17.02 -9.61 -5.89
CA GLU A 48 -18.34 -9.48 -5.30
C GLU A 48 -19.34 -10.50 -5.88
N ALA A 49 -20.47 -10.68 -5.20
CA ALA A 49 -21.47 -11.70 -5.54
C ALA A 49 -22.02 -11.55 -6.97
N GLN A 50 -22.26 -10.32 -7.41
CA GLN A 50 -22.72 -10.00 -8.77
C GLN A 50 -21.68 -10.32 -9.84
N GLY A 51 -20.38 -10.21 -9.52
CA GLY A 51 -19.28 -10.51 -10.44
C GLY A 51 -18.98 -12.01 -10.62
N LYS A 52 -19.36 -12.86 -9.66
CA LYS A 52 -19.06 -14.31 -9.66
C LYS A 52 -19.62 -15.06 -10.87
N GLY A 53 -20.74 -14.59 -11.43
CA GLY A 53 -21.42 -15.24 -12.55
C GLY A 53 -20.95 -14.76 -13.94
N ILE A 54 -19.92 -13.91 -14.01
CA ILE A 54 -19.48 -13.26 -15.25
C ILE A 54 -18.28 -13.97 -15.82
N THR A 55 -18.38 -14.34 -17.10
CA THR A 55 -17.31 -15.03 -17.84
C THR A 55 -16.52 -14.06 -18.69
N ILE A 56 -15.20 -14.18 -18.70
CA ILE A 56 -14.35 -13.44 -19.64
C ILE A 56 -14.05 -14.36 -20.83
N ALA A 57 -14.46 -13.93 -22.02
CA ALA A 57 -14.23 -14.60 -23.28
C ALA A 57 -12.92 -14.13 -23.91
N LYS A 58 -12.21 -15.06 -24.55
CA LYS A 58 -10.99 -14.77 -25.32
C LYS A 58 -11.25 -13.95 -26.59
N SER A 59 -12.47 -14.00 -27.10
CA SER A 59 -12.92 -13.33 -28.32
C SER A 59 -14.34 -12.80 -28.13
N THR A 60 -14.77 -11.90 -29.00
CA THR A 60 -16.15 -11.43 -29.07
C THR A 60 -17.09 -12.63 -29.19
N PRO A 61 -18.04 -12.81 -28.25
CA PRO A 61 -18.98 -13.92 -28.29
C PRO A 61 -20.03 -13.72 -29.41
N TYR A 62 -20.36 -14.80 -30.12
CA TYR A 62 -21.38 -14.80 -31.17
C TYR A 62 -22.78 -14.86 -30.57
N ASN A 63 -23.77 -14.25 -31.24
CA ASN A 63 -25.18 -14.23 -30.84
C ASN A 63 -25.45 -13.56 -29.47
N CYS A 64 -24.65 -12.55 -29.12
CA CYS A 64 -24.86 -11.74 -27.92
C CYS A 64 -25.09 -10.26 -28.29
N VAL A 65 -25.81 -9.54 -27.42
CA VAL A 65 -26.05 -8.10 -27.57
C VAL A 65 -24.97 -7.33 -26.83
N ILE A 66 -24.37 -6.33 -27.48
CA ILE A 66 -23.40 -5.43 -26.85
C ILE A 66 -24.15 -4.47 -25.92
N LEU A 67 -23.81 -4.46 -24.64
CA LEU A 67 -24.40 -3.56 -23.65
C LEU A 67 -23.57 -2.28 -23.45
N GLY A 68 -22.28 -2.31 -23.79
CA GLY A 68 -21.37 -1.18 -23.64
C GLY A 68 -19.96 -1.61 -23.25
N GLU A 69 -19.21 -0.69 -22.66
CA GLU A 69 -17.85 -0.90 -22.18
C GLU A 69 -17.77 -0.66 -20.68
N VAL A 70 -16.94 -1.45 -20.00
CA VAL A 70 -16.60 -1.27 -18.60
C VAL A 70 -15.10 -1.27 -18.40
N GLU A 71 -14.68 -0.71 -17.28
CA GLU A 71 -13.29 -0.63 -16.85
C GLU A 71 -13.16 -1.28 -15.48
N GLY A 72 -12.15 -2.12 -15.31
CA GLY A 72 -11.70 -2.58 -14.01
C GLY A 72 -10.29 -2.08 -13.74
N LYS A 73 -9.99 -1.75 -12.49
CA LYS A 73 -8.67 -1.26 -12.09
C LYS A 73 -8.27 -1.75 -10.71
N ASP A 74 -6.98 -1.92 -10.50
CA ASP A 74 -6.42 -2.03 -9.16
C ASP A 74 -5.12 -1.23 -9.02
N ASN A 75 -4.80 -0.81 -7.79
CA ASN A 75 -3.68 0.07 -7.48
C ASN A 75 -2.90 -0.45 -6.28
N VAL A 76 -1.60 -0.18 -6.24
CA VAL A 76 -0.72 -0.65 -5.15
C VAL A 76 -1.10 -0.05 -3.80
N GLY A 77 -1.45 1.24 -3.76
CA GLY A 77 -1.70 1.95 -2.50
C GLY A 77 -0.47 1.93 -1.57
N ASN A 78 -0.71 1.97 -0.25
CA ASN A 78 0.35 1.89 0.77
C ASN A 78 0.56 0.43 1.22
N THR A 79 0.89 -0.46 0.28
CA THR A 79 1.11 -1.89 0.56
C THR A 79 2.49 -2.35 0.10
N ARG A 80 2.88 -3.55 0.52
CA ARG A 80 4.11 -4.22 0.08
C ARG A 80 3.81 -5.55 -0.62
N GLY A 81 4.79 -6.04 -1.37
CA GLY A 81 4.73 -7.35 -2.01
C GLY A 81 3.75 -7.43 -3.18
N VAL A 82 3.41 -6.29 -3.80
CA VAL A 82 2.66 -6.25 -5.05
C VAL A 82 3.45 -6.95 -6.16
N THR A 83 2.74 -7.72 -6.98
CA THR A 83 3.21 -8.17 -8.30
C THR A 83 2.20 -7.75 -9.37
N ARG A 84 2.61 -7.81 -10.64
CA ARG A 84 1.74 -7.47 -11.78
C ARG A 84 0.53 -8.43 -11.84
N GLU A 85 0.74 -9.69 -11.49
CA GLU A 85 -0.29 -10.75 -11.48
C GLU A 85 -1.34 -10.47 -10.43
N LEU A 86 -0.94 -10.08 -9.22
CA LEU A 86 -1.87 -9.72 -8.14
C LEU A 86 -2.69 -8.47 -8.50
N LEU A 87 -2.05 -7.43 -9.08
CA LEU A 87 -2.79 -6.27 -9.59
C LEU A 87 -3.74 -6.63 -10.74
N ARG A 88 -3.33 -7.54 -11.62
CA ARG A 88 -4.17 -8.03 -12.72
C ARG A 88 -5.40 -8.75 -12.16
N GLU A 89 -5.22 -9.63 -11.17
CA GLU A 89 -6.31 -10.34 -10.51
C GLU A 89 -7.32 -9.36 -9.92
N GLY A 90 -6.83 -8.35 -9.18
CA GLY A 90 -7.68 -7.31 -8.60
C GLY A 90 -8.42 -6.50 -9.65
N ALA A 91 -7.76 -6.13 -10.75
CA ALA A 91 -8.39 -5.41 -11.86
C ALA A 91 -9.44 -6.27 -12.59
N LEU A 92 -9.23 -7.58 -12.71
CA LEU A 92 -10.22 -8.52 -13.27
C LEU A 92 -11.43 -8.70 -12.34
N ASN A 93 -11.21 -8.71 -11.02
CA ASN A 93 -12.29 -8.77 -10.05
C ASN A 93 -13.13 -7.49 -10.10
N ASP A 94 -12.48 -6.33 -10.10
CA ASP A 94 -13.12 -5.02 -10.25
C ASP A 94 -13.93 -4.94 -11.56
N LEU A 95 -13.34 -5.39 -12.68
CA LEU A 95 -14.01 -5.44 -13.98
C LEU A 95 -15.31 -6.26 -13.94
N LYS A 96 -15.29 -7.42 -13.26
CA LYS A 96 -16.48 -8.26 -13.09
C LYS A 96 -17.49 -7.61 -12.14
N ASN A 97 -17.04 -6.92 -11.10
CA ASN A 97 -17.94 -6.22 -10.18
C ASN A 97 -18.68 -5.09 -10.92
N GLU A 98 -17.95 -4.28 -11.70
CA GLU A 98 -18.54 -3.21 -12.52
C GLU A 98 -19.49 -3.76 -13.58
N ALA A 99 -19.11 -4.81 -14.30
CA ALA A 99 -20.00 -5.47 -15.25
C ALA A 99 -21.28 -6.04 -14.59
N GLY A 100 -21.18 -6.51 -13.35
CA GLY A 100 -22.31 -7.00 -12.58
C GLY A 100 -23.31 -5.89 -12.20
N ASN A 101 -22.84 -4.64 -12.08
CA ASN A 101 -23.68 -3.48 -11.80
C ASN A 101 -24.45 -2.98 -13.03
N VAL A 102 -23.94 -3.25 -14.24
CA VAL A 102 -24.57 -2.84 -15.52
C VAL A 102 -25.81 -3.68 -15.84
N VAL A 103 -25.92 -4.89 -15.27
CA VAL A 103 -26.84 -5.92 -15.78
C VAL A 103 -27.97 -6.21 -14.79
N THR A 104 -29.18 -6.37 -15.33
CA THR A 104 -30.34 -6.85 -14.59
C THR A 104 -30.31 -8.39 -14.43
N GLY A 105 -30.74 -8.88 -13.26
CA GLY A 105 -30.61 -10.29 -12.88
C GLY A 105 -31.19 -11.30 -13.89
N GLY A 106 -30.62 -12.50 -13.91
CA GLY A 106 -31.09 -13.63 -14.75
C GLY A 106 -30.45 -13.74 -16.14
N LYS A 107 -29.60 -12.78 -16.53
CA LYS A 107 -28.90 -12.78 -17.82
C LYS A 107 -27.50 -13.39 -17.74
N ARG A 108 -27.09 -14.09 -18.80
CA ARG A 108 -25.73 -14.61 -19.00
C ARG A 108 -24.86 -13.49 -19.55
N ILE A 109 -23.85 -13.09 -18.79
CA ILE A 109 -22.96 -11.99 -19.14
C ILE A 109 -21.58 -12.49 -19.49
N MET A 110 -21.08 -11.98 -20.60
CA MET A 110 -19.72 -12.24 -21.06
C MET A 110 -18.98 -10.92 -21.26
N LEU A 111 -17.68 -10.94 -20.99
CA LEU A 111 -16.77 -9.82 -21.19
C LEU A 111 -15.75 -10.19 -22.26
N SER A 112 -15.41 -9.27 -23.15
CA SER A 112 -14.25 -9.39 -24.03
C SER A 112 -13.29 -8.26 -23.72
N ILE A 113 -12.09 -8.59 -23.25
CA ILE A 113 -11.05 -7.60 -22.94
C ILE A 113 -10.60 -6.95 -24.24
N THR A 114 -10.70 -5.62 -24.31
CA THR A 114 -10.31 -4.81 -25.46
C THR A 114 -8.94 -4.16 -25.27
N LYS A 115 -8.56 -3.88 -24.01
CA LYS A 115 -7.30 -3.23 -23.68
C LYS A 115 -6.86 -3.57 -22.27
N GLU A 116 -5.57 -3.74 -22.09
CA GLU A 116 -4.93 -3.79 -20.78
C GLU A 116 -3.81 -2.78 -20.71
N GLN A 117 -3.68 -2.11 -19.57
CA GLN A 117 -2.65 -1.11 -19.33
C GLN A 117 -2.06 -1.27 -17.93
N VAL A 118 -0.74 -1.19 -17.84
CA VAL A 118 -0.02 -1.17 -16.57
C VAL A 118 0.69 0.16 -16.46
N THR A 119 0.52 0.82 -15.32
CA THR A 119 1.19 2.09 -15.03
C THR A 119 2.22 1.86 -13.94
N CYS A 120 3.39 2.48 -14.10
CA CYS A 120 4.48 2.45 -13.15
C CYS A 120 4.87 3.88 -12.75
N VAL A 121 5.40 4.03 -11.53
CA VAL A 121 6.18 5.23 -11.17
C VAL A 121 7.64 4.92 -11.46
N ALA A 122 8.22 5.63 -12.43
CA ALA A 122 9.59 5.39 -12.89
C ALA A 122 10.45 6.65 -12.80
N LYS A 123 11.73 6.46 -12.46
CA LYS A 123 12.77 7.49 -12.59
C LYS A 123 13.58 7.23 -13.86
N LEU A 124 13.56 8.16 -14.79
CA LEU A 124 14.28 8.05 -16.06
C LEU A 124 15.63 8.76 -15.99
N GLN A 125 16.57 8.32 -16.84
CA GLN A 125 17.87 8.96 -16.97
C GLN A 125 17.72 10.42 -17.45
N GLY A 126 18.40 11.34 -16.75
CA GLY A 126 18.31 12.77 -17.02
C GLY A 126 17.10 13.46 -16.37
N GLU A 127 16.19 12.72 -15.72
CA GLU A 127 15.08 13.30 -14.98
C GLU A 127 15.37 13.36 -13.47
N THR A 128 15.03 14.50 -12.87
CA THR A 128 15.21 14.72 -11.42
C THR A 128 14.16 13.97 -10.60
N ASN A 129 12.93 13.92 -11.09
CA ASN A 129 11.77 13.38 -10.39
C ASN A 129 11.28 12.09 -11.04
N ALA A 130 10.71 11.20 -10.23
CA ALA A 130 9.97 10.06 -10.77
C ALA A 130 8.62 10.53 -11.33
N ARG A 131 8.15 9.87 -12.38
CA ARG A 131 6.86 10.16 -13.00
C ARG A 131 6.10 8.88 -13.34
N SER A 132 4.79 9.05 -13.52
CA SER A 132 3.92 7.98 -13.99
C SER A 132 4.18 7.72 -15.47
N VAL A 133 4.40 6.45 -15.83
CA VAL A 133 4.69 5.99 -17.20
C VAL A 133 3.91 4.71 -17.51
N ASP A 134 3.63 4.48 -18.79
CA ASP A 134 3.13 3.20 -19.25
C ASP A 134 4.26 2.16 -19.16
N CYS A 135 3.97 1.02 -18.54
CA CYS A 135 4.87 -0.11 -18.42
C CYS A 135 4.18 -1.44 -18.76
N THR A 136 3.16 -1.39 -19.61
CA THR A 136 2.38 -2.57 -20.06
C THR A 136 3.28 -3.63 -20.69
N ASP A 137 4.22 -3.20 -21.53
CA ASP A 137 5.17 -4.06 -22.24
C ASP A 137 6.58 -4.05 -21.62
N GLY A 138 6.67 -3.62 -20.37
CA GLY A 138 7.94 -3.45 -19.64
C GLY A 138 8.28 -1.98 -19.38
N ALA A 139 9.32 -1.76 -18.58
CA ALA A 139 9.74 -0.39 -18.24
C ALA A 139 10.28 0.34 -19.49
N PRO A 140 10.01 1.65 -19.65
CA PRO A 140 10.56 2.43 -20.75
C PRO A 140 12.09 2.41 -20.81
N HIS A 141 12.65 2.62 -22.00
CA HIS A 141 14.10 2.73 -22.18
C HIS A 141 14.69 3.87 -21.33
N GLY A 142 15.85 3.64 -20.72
CA GLY A 142 16.48 4.61 -19.82
C GLY A 142 15.86 4.69 -18.42
N THR A 143 15.00 3.74 -18.05
CA THR A 143 14.52 3.60 -16.67
C THR A 143 15.66 3.21 -15.73
N ILE A 144 15.90 4.03 -14.71
CA ILE A 144 16.84 3.75 -13.62
C ILE A 144 16.16 2.89 -12.55
N SER A 145 14.92 3.22 -12.22
CA SER A 145 14.08 2.45 -11.30
C SER A 145 12.62 2.60 -11.69
N ALA A 146 11.83 1.55 -11.48
CA ALA A 146 10.39 1.56 -11.66
C ALA A 146 9.71 0.73 -10.58
N ALA A 147 8.57 1.22 -10.11
CA ALA A 147 7.67 0.49 -9.22
C ALA A 147 6.27 0.47 -9.84
N LEU A 148 5.57 -0.67 -9.71
CA LEU A 148 4.19 -0.80 -10.15
C LEU A 148 3.32 0.24 -9.43
N GLN A 149 2.39 0.84 -10.17
CA GLN A 149 1.44 1.83 -9.64
C GLN A 149 0.01 1.31 -9.74
N SER A 150 -0.39 0.82 -10.91
CA SER A 150 -1.74 0.33 -11.16
C SER A 150 -1.82 -0.59 -12.37
N HIS A 151 -2.91 -1.36 -12.44
CA HIS A 151 -3.31 -2.17 -13.59
C HIS A 151 -4.75 -1.83 -13.94
N ARG A 152 -5.01 -1.54 -15.21
CA ARG A 152 -6.32 -1.19 -15.75
C ARG A 152 -6.68 -2.11 -16.91
N ILE A 153 -7.91 -2.59 -16.93
CA ILE A 153 -8.44 -3.49 -17.96
C ILE A 153 -9.75 -2.89 -18.47
N HIS A 154 -9.85 -2.74 -19.79
CA HIS A 154 -11.09 -2.34 -20.47
C HIS A 154 -11.69 -3.56 -21.14
N ALA A 155 -13.01 -3.70 -21.06
CA ALA A 155 -13.72 -4.77 -21.73
C ALA A 155 -15.07 -4.31 -22.25
N GLN A 156 -15.50 -4.96 -23.32
CA GLN A 156 -16.86 -4.83 -23.84
C GLN A 156 -17.77 -5.86 -23.15
N VAL A 157 -18.98 -5.44 -22.80
CA VAL A 157 -19.99 -6.24 -22.08
C VAL A 157 -21.02 -6.80 -23.06
N PHE A 158 -21.34 -8.08 -22.91
CA PHE A 158 -22.28 -8.80 -23.76
C PHE A 158 -23.37 -9.48 -22.93
N GLU A 159 -24.63 -9.30 -23.33
CA GLU A 159 -25.76 -10.14 -22.89
C GLU A 159 -25.95 -11.32 -23.86
N CYS A 160 -25.84 -12.54 -23.35
CA CYS A 160 -25.86 -13.78 -24.13
C CYS A 160 -27.06 -14.67 -23.77
N GLY A 161 -28.22 -14.06 -23.50
CA GLY A 161 -29.46 -14.77 -23.13
C GLY A 161 -29.59 -15.02 -21.63
N ASN A 162 -30.45 -15.95 -21.24
CA ASN A 162 -30.71 -16.26 -19.83
C ASN A 162 -29.69 -17.25 -19.26
N LYS A 163 -29.51 -17.22 -17.93
CA LYS A 163 -28.70 -18.19 -17.18
C LYS A 163 -29.41 -19.53 -17.02
#